data_AF-A0AAU7A7Y3-F1
#
_entry.id   AF-A0AAU7A7Y3-F1
#
_cell.length_a   1.000
_cell.length_b   1.000
_cell.length_c   1.000
_cell.angle_alpha   90.00
_cell.angle_beta   90.00
_cell.angle_gamma   90.00
#
_symmetry.space_group_name_H-M   'P 1'
#
loop_
_entity.id
_entity.type
_entity.pdbx_description
1 polymer ?
#
loop_
_entity_poly.entity_id
_entity_poly.type
_entity_poly.pdbx_seq_one_letter_code
_entity_poly.pdbx_strand_id
1 'polypeptide(L)'
;MEDQTSLAALFANMKEQMTLLAFSGIGGAFFRTVLAPEEQWKRRIVQGISGALSAIFLGGVLAHVIDAMTGAGLLSYLAAGFLMGSGGELAVKAMQDSLMVKK
;
A
#
# COMPACT_ATOMS: atom_id res chain seq x y z
N MET A 1 -25.61 -12.36 -23.88
CA MET A 1 -25.40 -12.62 -22.43
C MET A 1 -23.90 -12.64 -22.15
N GLU A 2 -23.21 -11.51 -22.37
CA GLU A 2 -21.72 -11.45 -22.29
C GLU A 2 -21.18 -10.34 -21.36
N ASP A 3 -22.01 -9.38 -20.92
CA ASP A 3 -21.51 -8.23 -20.14
C ASP A 3 -21.41 -8.46 -18.62
N GLN A 4 -22.28 -9.30 -18.04
CA GLN A 4 -22.28 -9.49 -16.58
C GLN A 4 -21.07 -10.28 -16.08
N THR A 5 -20.51 -11.16 -16.91
CA THR A 5 -19.34 -11.98 -16.58
C THR A 5 -18.05 -11.15 -16.53
N SER A 6 -17.94 -10.11 -17.36
CA SER A 6 -16.78 -9.22 -17.43
C SER A 6 -16.66 -8.33 -16.19
N LEU A 7 -17.77 -7.70 -15.77
CA LEU A 7 -17.81 -6.85 -14.57
C LEU A 7 -17.55 -7.67 -13.29
N ALA A 8 -18.15 -8.85 -13.16
CA ALA A 8 -17.91 -9.74 -12.02
C ALA A 8 -16.44 -10.20 -11.93
N ALA A 9 -15.81 -10.51 -13.06
CA ALA A 9 -14.40 -10.89 -13.11
C ALA A 9 -13.47 -9.72 -12.75
N LEU A 10 -13.76 -8.51 -13.22
CA LEU A 10 -13.03 -7.30 -12.84
C LEU A 10 -13.13 -7.03 -11.34
N PHE A 11 -14.32 -7.16 -10.75
CA PHE A 11 -14.51 -7.03 -9.31
C PHE A 11 -13.78 -8.11 -8.53
N ALA A 12 -13.77 -9.35 -9.01
CA ALA A 12 -13.03 -10.44 -8.38
C ALA A 12 -11.52 -10.18 -8.37
N ASN A 13 -10.94 -9.78 -9.51
CA ASN A 13 -9.52 -9.44 -9.63
C ASN A 13 -9.14 -8.23 -8.76
N MET A 14 -9.97 -7.19 -8.75
CA MET A 14 -9.73 -6.02 -7.90
C MET A 14 -9.77 -6.39 -6.41
N LYS A 15 -10.73 -7.24 -6.02
CA LYS A 15 -10.81 -7.75 -4.64
C LYS A 15 -9.57 -8.55 -4.27
N GLU A 16 -9.08 -9.41 -5.16
CA GLU A 16 -7.86 -10.19 -4.93
C GLU A 16 -6.64 -9.28 -4.76
N GLN A 17 -6.44 -8.32 -5.65
CA GLN A 17 -5.35 -7.34 -5.58
C GLN A 17 -5.40 -6.51 -4.30
N MET A 18 -6.59 -6.01 -3.92
CA MET A 18 -6.80 -5.29 -2.66
C MET A 18 -6.49 -6.16 -1.45
N THR A 19 -6.85 -7.44 -1.50
CA THR A 19 -6.58 -8.39 -0.43
C THR A 19 -5.07 -8.63 -0.29
N LEU A 20 -4.36 -8.82 -1.40
CA LEU A 20 -2.90 -8.99 -1.40
C LEU A 20 -2.18 -7.76 -0.86
N LEU A 21 -2.59 -6.56 -1.29
CA LEU A 21 -2.07 -5.29 -0.78
C LEU A 21 -2.33 -5.13 0.72
N ALA A 22 -3.54 -5.44 1.18
CA ALA A 22 -3.91 -5.31 2.59
C ALA A 22 -3.13 -6.29 3.48
N PHE A 23 -3.07 -7.58 3.12
CA PHE A 23 -2.37 -8.59 3.91
C PHE A 23 -0.86 -8.33 3.97
N SER A 24 -0.23 -8.05 2.83
CA SER A 24 1.20 -7.74 2.79
C SER A 24 1.51 -6.39 3.45
N GLY A 25 0.64 -5.38 3.31
CA GLY A 25 0.75 -4.10 3.98
C GLY A 25 0.69 -4.21 5.50
N ILE A 26 -0.21 -5.04 6.03
CA ILE A 26 -0.24 -5.34 7.47
C ILE A 26 1.07 -6.01 7.90
N GLY A 27 1.58 -6.97 7.12
CA GLY A 27 2.87 -7.61 7.37
C GLY A 27 4.04 -6.64 7.40
N GLY A 28 4.10 -5.69 6.45
CA GLY A 28 5.09 -4.63 6.42
C GLY A 28 5.00 -3.68 7.61
N ALA A 29 3.78 -3.29 8.00
CA ALA A 29 3.56 -2.42 9.16
C ALA A 29 3.92 -3.10 10.48
N PHE A 30 3.64 -4.40 10.59
CA PHE A 30 4.10 -5.21 11.72
C PHE A 30 5.63 -5.27 11.75
N PHE A 31 6.27 -5.57 10.63
CA PHE A 31 7.73 -5.60 10.51
C PHE A 31 8.38 -4.28 10.95
N ARG A 32 7.85 -3.14 10.48
CA ARG A 32 8.27 -1.80 10.93
C ARG A 32 8.12 -1.64 12.45
N THR A 33 7.00 -2.08 13.01
CA THR A 33 6.72 -1.93 14.44
C THR A 33 7.71 -2.71 15.30
N VAL A 34 8.10 -3.90 14.85
CA VAL A 34 9.12 -4.72 15.53
C VAL A 34 10.49 -4.05 15.47
N LEU A 35 10.84 -3.43 14.33
CA LEU A 35 12.16 -2.80 14.14
C LEU A 35 12.28 -1.39 14.73
N ALA A 36 11.20 -0.60 14.71
CA ALA A 36 11.19 0.81 15.09
C ALA A 36 9.88 1.16 15.83
N PRO A 37 9.78 0.87 17.14
CA PRO A 37 8.60 1.18 17.92
C PRO A 37 8.44 2.69 18.15
N GLU A 38 7.26 3.24 17.86
CA GLU A 38 6.91 4.64 18.14
C GLU A 38 6.13 4.81 19.46
N GLU A 39 6.42 5.88 20.21
CA GLU A 39 5.83 6.15 21.54
C GLU A 39 4.42 6.79 21.50
N GLN A 40 4.02 7.48 20.42
CA GLN A 40 2.79 8.29 20.38
C GLN A 40 1.60 7.57 19.70
N TRP A 41 0.84 6.81 20.50
CA TRP A 41 -0.32 6.02 20.05
C TRP A 41 -1.43 6.80 19.32
N LYS A 42 -1.78 8.02 19.77
CA LYS A 42 -2.84 8.82 19.12
C LYS A 42 -2.45 9.26 17.70
N ARG A 43 -1.20 9.67 17.51
CA ARG A 43 -0.69 10.11 16.21
C ARG A 43 -0.64 8.94 15.22
N ARG A 44 -0.25 7.77 15.73
CA ARG A 44 -0.20 6.50 14.99
C ARG A 44 -1.54 6.05 14.42
N ILE A 45 -2.66 6.26 15.12
CA ILE A 45 -3.98 5.87 14.60
C ILE A 45 -4.39 6.76 13.43
N VAL A 46 -4.24 8.08 13.57
CA VAL A 46 -4.64 9.03 12.51
C VAL A 46 -3.73 8.90 11.29
N GLN A 47 -2.41 8.84 11.51
CA GLN A 47 -1.43 8.62 10.44
C GLN A 47 -1.56 7.22 9.84
N GLY A 48 -1.89 6.20 10.65
CA GLY A 48 -2.14 4.84 10.18
C GLY A 48 -3.36 4.74 9.28
N ILE A 49 -4.47 5.43 9.59
CA ILE A 49 -5.67 5.42 8.74
C ILE A 49 -5.41 6.20 7.43
N SER A 50 -4.85 7.40 7.52
CA SER A 50 -4.53 8.20 6.33
C SER A 50 -3.46 7.53 5.46
N GLY A 51 -2.44 6.94 6.10
CA GLY A 51 -1.37 6.18 5.48
C GLY A 51 -1.87 4.89 4.84
N ALA A 52 -2.82 4.17 5.46
CA ALA A 52 -3.42 2.98 4.87
C ALA A 52 -4.25 3.30 3.62
N LEU A 53 -5.08 4.36 3.67
CA LEU A 53 -5.83 4.81 2.50
C LEU A 53 -4.91 5.25 1.36
N SER A 54 -3.83 5.98 1.69
CA SER A 54 -2.81 6.38 0.73
C SER A 54 -2.06 5.17 0.16
N ALA A 55 -1.69 4.20 1.01
CA ALA A 55 -0.97 2.98 0.64
C ALA A 55 -1.80 2.02 -0.20
N ILE A 56 -3.13 1.96 -0.05
CA ILE A 56 -3.96 1.15 -0.95
C ILE A 56 -3.92 1.75 -2.37
N PHE A 57 -4.04 3.07 -2.48
CA PHE A 57 -4.04 3.75 -3.77
C PHE A 57 -2.64 3.76 -4.42
N LEU A 58 -1.61 4.22 -3.69
CA LEU A 58 -0.21 4.22 -4.14
C LEU A 58 0.36 2.81 -4.27
N GLY A 59 -0.07 1.87 -3.43
CA GLY A 59 0.35 0.47 -3.49
C GLY A 59 -0.18 -0.23 -4.73
N GLY A 60 -1.40 0.06 -5.18
CA GLY A 60 -1.90 -0.42 -6.47
C GLY A 60 -1.10 0.12 -7.66
N VAL A 61 -0.76 1.42 -7.64
CA VAL A 61 0.09 2.04 -8.67
C VAL A 61 1.50 1.44 -8.65
N LEU A 62 2.11 1.33 -7.47
CA LEU A 62 3.44 0.74 -7.29
C LEU A 62 3.46 -0.73 -7.73
N ALA A 63 2.41 -1.51 -7.41
CA ALA A 63 2.28 -2.88 -7.84
C ALA A 63 2.29 -2.99 -9.37
N HIS A 64 1.58 -2.09 -10.06
CA HIS A 64 1.56 -2.06 -11.51
C HIS A 64 2.92 -1.67 -12.11
N VAL A 65 3.64 -0.75 -11.48
CA VAL A 65 5.02 -0.39 -11.88
C VAL A 65 5.98 -1.57 -11.68
N ILE A 66 5.94 -2.23 -10.52
CA ILE A 66 6.75 -3.42 -10.24
C ILE A 66 6.43 -4.52 -11.25
N ASP A 67 5.15 -4.73 -11.54
CA ASP A 67 4.71 -5.75 -12.49
C ASP A 67 5.18 -5.43 -13.92
N ALA A 68 5.07 -4.18 -14.36
CA ALA A 68 5.56 -3.77 -15.67
C ALA A 68 7.09 -3.96 -15.82
N MET A 69 7.85 -3.85 -14.73
CA MET A 69 9.31 -4.02 -14.73
C MET A 69 9.75 -5.49 -14.60
N THR A 70 8.97 -6.32 -13.90
CA THR A 70 9.41 -7.67 -13.47
C THR A 70 8.59 -8.80 -14.06
N GLY A 71 7.36 -8.53 -14.53
CA GLY A 71 6.38 -9.53 -14.96
C GLY A 71 5.92 -10.46 -13.84
N ALA A 72 6.06 -10.06 -12.57
CA ALA A 72 5.85 -10.94 -11.41
C ALA A 72 4.38 -11.12 -11.00
N GLY A 73 3.44 -10.46 -11.67
CA GLY A 73 2.00 -10.57 -11.48
C GLY A 73 1.56 -10.29 -10.04
N LEU A 74 0.91 -11.28 -9.41
CA LEU A 74 0.40 -11.18 -8.03
C LEU A 74 1.51 -10.88 -7.01
N LEU A 75 2.75 -11.31 -7.26
CA LEU A 75 3.88 -11.03 -6.37
C LEU A 75 4.20 -9.54 -6.33
N SER A 76 3.93 -8.80 -7.41
CA SER A 76 4.11 -7.35 -7.47
C SER A 76 3.18 -6.62 -6.50
N TYR A 77 1.94 -7.11 -6.33
CA TYR A 77 0.97 -6.58 -5.37
C TYR A 77 1.37 -6.90 -3.92
N LEU A 78 1.91 -8.09 -3.66
CA LEU A 78 2.47 -8.44 -2.35
C LEU A 78 3.69 -7.58 -2.00
N ALA A 79 4.61 -7.40 -2.94
CA ALA A 79 5.80 -6.58 -2.74
C ALA A 79 5.43 -5.12 -2.49
N ALA A 80 4.54 -4.57 -3.31
CA ALA A 80 4.07 -3.19 -3.17
C ALA A 80 3.37 -2.97 -1.82
N GLY A 81 2.48 -3.88 -1.41
CA GLY A 81 1.81 -3.77 -0.11
C GLY A 81 2.81 -3.85 1.04
N PHE A 82 3.74 -4.80 1.03
CA PHE A 82 4.78 -4.92 2.06
C PHE A 82 5.67 -3.66 2.15
N LEU A 83 6.11 -3.10 1.03
CA LEU A 83 6.90 -1.87 0.99
C LEU A 83 6.11 -0.68 1.54
N MET A 84 4.85 -0.54 1.14
CA MET A 84 3.98 0.53 1.64
C MET A 84 3.70 0.38 3.14
N GLY A 85 3.53 -0.85 3.64
CA GLY A 85 3.36 -1.13 5.06
C GLY A 85 4.61 -0.84 5.90
N SER A 86 5.80 -1.19 5.38
CA SER A 86 7.06 -1.07 6.12
C SER A 86 7.63 0.35 6.13
N GLY A 87 7.47 1.10 5.04
CA GLY A 87 8.09 2.41 4.86
C GLY A 87 7.20 3.49 4.24
N GLY A 88 6.00 3.15 3.78
CA GLY A 88 5.14 4.07 3.02
C GLY A 88 4.78 5.34 3.77
N GLU A 89 4.41 5.25 5.05
CA GLU A 89 4.12 6.44 5.87
C GLU A 89 5.33 7.36 6.01
N LEU A 90 6.52 6.78 6.23
CA LEU A 90 7.76 7.53 6.38
C LEU A 90 8.15 8.22 5.06
N ALA A 91 7.97 7.53 3.93
CA ALA A 91 8.23 8.07 2.60
C ALA A 91 7.26 9.21 2.26
N VAL A 92 5.96 9.04 2.56
CA VAL A 92 4.95 10.09 2.39
C VAL A 92 5.29 11.30 3.25
N LYS A 93 5.68 11.09 4.51
CA LYS A 93 6.09 12.18 5.40
C LYS A 93 7.36 12.89 4.90
N ALA A 94 8.38 12.16 4.49
CA ALA A 94 9.60 12.72 3.92
C ALA A 94 9.31 13.54 2.64
N MET A 95 8.39 13.06 1.80
CA MET A 95 7.92 13.79 0.62
C MET A 95 7.17 15.07 1.00
N GLN A 96 6.26 15.00 1.99
CA GLN A 96 5.55 16.18 2.50
C GLN A 96 6.53 17.21 3.06
N ASP A 97 7.48 16.78 3.90
CA ASP A 97 8.50 17.65 4.47
C ASP A 97 9.34 18.29 3.36
N SER A 98 9.78 17.52 2.36
CA SER A 98 10.53 18.04 1.21
C SER A 98 9.75 19.07 0.38
N LEU A 99 8.43 18.94 0.27
CA LEU A 99 7.57 19.85 -0.49
C LEU A 99 7.16 21.09 0.33
N MET A 100 7.02 20.93 1.64
CA MET A 100 6.63 21.99 2.57
C MET A 100 7.80 22.88 3.04
N VAL A 101 9.06 22.51 2.74
CA VAL A 101 10.25 23.36 2.94
C VAL A 101 10.22 24.68 2.14
N LYS A 102 9.19 24.92 1.31
CA LYS A 102 8.86 26.27 0.83
C LYS A 102 7.86 26.99 1.75
N LYS A 103 8.36 27.60 2.83
CA LYS A 103 7.87 28.87 3.37
C LYS A 103 9.02 29.67 3.96
#